data_AF-A0A7L4GCJ7-F1
#
_entry.id   AF-A0A7L4GCJ7-F1
#
_cell.length_a   1.000
_cell.length_b   1.000
_cell.length_c   1.000
_cell.angle_alpha   90.00
_cell.angle_beta   90.00
_cell.angle_gamma   90.00
#
_symmetry.space_group_name_H-M   'P 1'
#
loop_
_entity.id
_entity.type
_entity.pdbx_description
1 polymer ?
#
loop_
_entity_poly.entity_id
_entity_poly.type
_entity_poly.pdbx_seq_one_letter_code
_entity_poly.pdbx_strand_id
1 'polypeptide(L)' 'LLQVDVSQLIPSLCKMSSTYGPIFTIHLGSRPCVVLSGFSVLKETLMDRAEEFSGRGDFPAVQQWSHGNGETHTHPP' A
#
# COMPACT_ATOMS: atom_id res chain seq x y z
N LEU A 1 -21.33 3.76 1.38
CA LEU A 1 -19.97 3.69 1.95
C LEU A 1 -19.18 2.65 1.15
N LEU A 2 -18.02 3.02 0.63
CA LEU A 2 -17.18 2.11 -0.14
C LEU A 2 -16.45 1.19 0.85
N GLN A 3 -17.06 0.05 1.18
CA GLN A 3 -16.48 -0.94 2.06
C GLN A 3 -15.50 -1.79 1.23
N VAL A 4 -14.21 -1.65 1.53
CA VAL A 4 -13.20 -2.61 1.07
C VAL A 4 -13.49 -3.92 1.78
N ASP A 5 -13.86 -4.94 1.02
CA ASP A 5 -13.98 -6.28 1.58
C ASP A 5 -12.56 -6.79 1.88
N VAL A 6 -12.21 -6.83 3.16
CA VAL A 6 -10.89 -7.31 3.63
C VAL A 6 -10.67 -8.80 3.36
N SER A 7 -11.74 -9.59 3.22
CA SER A 7 -11.65 -11.00 2.83
C SER A 7 -11.37 -11.17 1.32
N GLN A 8 -11.74 -10.17 0.52
CA GLN A 8 -11.53 -10.09 -0.93
C GLN A 8 -10.81 -8.78 -1.28
N LEU A 9 -9.70 -8.50 -0.60
CA LEU A 9 -9.00 -7.23 -0.66
C LEU A 9 -8.52 -6.92 -2.08
N ILE A 10 -7.78 -7.85 -2.71
CA ILE A 10 -7.20 -7.63 -4.03
C ILE A 10 -8.27 -7.39 -5.11
N PRO A 11 -9.31 -8.24 -5.26
CA PRO A 11 -10.40 -7.97 -6.20
C PRO A 11 -11.10 -6.62 -5.95
N SER A 12 -11.31 -6.26 -4.69
CA SER A 12 -11.95 -4.99 -4.33
C SER A 12 -11.11 -3.78 -4.76
N LEU A 13 -9.80 -3.82 -4.49
CA LEU A 13 -8.87 -2.75 -4.91
C LEU A 13 -8.75 -2.66 -6.43
N CYS A 14 -8.72 -3.79 -7.14
CA CYS A 14 -8.75 -3.81 -8.61
C CYS A 14 -10.02 -3.14 -9.15
N LYS A 15 -11.19 -3.47 -8.61
CA LYS A 15 -12.47 -2.85 -9.00
C LYS A 15 -12.47 -1.34 -8.73
N MET A 16 -11.89 -0.92 -7.62
CA MET A 16 -11.72 0.50 -7.29
C MET A 16 -10.79 1.20 -8.27
N SER A 17 -9.70 0.56 -8.70
CA SER A 17 -8.81 1.15 -9.70
C SER A 17 -9.50 1.43 -11.04
N SER A 18 -10.48 0.61 -11.43
CA SER A 18 -11.31 0.88 -12.61
C SER A 18 -12.25 2.08 -12.45
N THR A 19 -12.61 2.44 -11.21
CA THR A 19 -13.56 3.52 -10.91
C THR A 19 -12.86 4.85 -10.63
N TYR A 20 -11.75 4.81 -9.88
CA TYR A 20 -11.03 5.99 -9.39
C TYR A 20 -9.73 6.25 -10.14
N GLY A 21 -9.30 5.32 -10.99
CA GLY A 21 -8.04 5.38 -11.71
C GLY A 21 -6.90 4.65 -11.00
N PRO A 22 -5.69 4.70 -11.57
CA PRO A 22 -4.55 3.91 -11.14
C PRO A 22 -3.95 4.35 -9.79
N ILE A 23 -4.30 5.54 -9.29
CA ILE A 23 -3.84 6.07 -8.00
C ILE A 23 -5.06 6.56 -7.23
N PHE A 24 -5.31 5.97 -6.06
CA PHE A 24 -6.43 6.38 -5.20
C PHE A 24 -6.09 6.17 -3.73
N THR A 25 -6.83 6.86 -2.85
CA THR A 25 -6.67 6.73 -1.40
C THR A 25 -7.83 5.97 -0.80
N ILE A 26 -7.54 5.01 0.07
CA ILE A 26 -8.51 4.32 0.92
C ILE A 26 -8.25 4.64 2.38
N HIS A 27 -9.25 4.44 3.23
CA HIS A 27 -9.09 4.54 4.68
C HIS A 27 -9.20 3.14 5.28
N LEU A 28 -8.10 2.66 5.86
CA LEU A 28 -8.07 1.43 6.66
C LEU A 28 -8.22 1.82 8.13
N GLY A 29 -9.46 1.83 8.62
CA GLY A 29 -9.79 2.41 9.93
C GLY A 29 -9.53 3.91 9.93
N SER A 30 -8.71 4.39 10.88
CA SER A 30 -8.29 5.80 10.98
C SER A 30 -7.11 6.16 10.08
N ARG A 31 -6.53 5.20 9.36
CA ARG A 31 -5.28 5.39 8.61
C ARG A 31 -5.55 5.52 7.11
N PRO A 32 -5.17 6.64 6.48
CA PRO A 32 -5.20 6.74 5.03
C PRO A 32 -4.10 5.87 4.42
N CYS A 33 -4.41 5.20 3.32
CA CYS A 33 -3.48 4.38 2.55
C CYS A 33 -3.64 4.68 1.06
N VAL A 34 -2.53 4.99 0.40
CA VAL A 34 -2.49 5.20 -1.05
C VAL A 34 -2.31 3.85 -1.73
N VAL A 35 -3.15 3.58 -2.73
CA VAL A 35 -3.08 2.39 -3.56
C VAL A 35 -2.57 2.79 -4.93
N LEU A 36 -1.49 2.14 -5.36
CA LEU A 36 -0.94 2.25 -6.70
C LEU A 36 -1.31 0.99 -7.49
N SER A 37 -2.01 1.17 -8.61
CA SER A 37 -2.48 0.10 -9.48
C SER A 37 -2.09 0.41 -10.92
N GLY A 38 -1.66 -0.62 -11.64
CA GLY A 38 -1.27 -0.51 -13.05
C GLY A 38 0.24 -0.47 -13.28
N PHE A 39 0.66 -1.07 -14.39
CA PHE A 39 2.06 -1.32 -14.69
C PHE A 39 2.90 -0.04 -14.84
N SER A 40 2.38 0.99 -15.51
CA SER A 40 3.11 2.25 -15.71
C SER A 40 3.43 2.95 -14.38
N VAL A 41 2.45 3.03 -13.49
CA VAL A 41 2.60 3.66 -12.18
C VAL A 41 3.59 2.85 -11.32
N LEU A 42 3.44 1.53 -11.27
CA LEU A 42 4.35 0.68 -10.51
C LEU A 42 5.78 0.73 -11.06
N LYS A 43 5.95 0.83 -12.38
CA LYS A 43 7.26 0.96 -13.01
C LYS A 43 7.93 2.26 -12.59
N GLU A 44 7.23 3.40 -12.70
CA GLU A 44 7.78 4.69 -12.29
C GLU A 44 8.12 4.71 -10.79
N THR A 45 7.21 4.22 -9.94
CA THR A 45 7.42 4.31 -8.49
C THR A 45 8.47 3.33 -7.97
N LEU A 46 8.51 2.10 -8.48
CA LEU A 46 9.45 1.08 -8.00
C LEU A 46 10.82 1.12 -8.70
N MET A 47 10.94 1.76 -9.87
CA MET A 47 12.22 1.92 -10.57
C MET A 47 12.75 3.34 -10.45
N ASP A 48 12.00 4.33 -10.98
CA ASP A 48 12.50 5.70 -11.12
C ASP A 48 12.50 6.44 -9.77
N ARG A 49 11.57 6.08 -8.86
CA ARG A 49 11.43 6.67 -7.52
C ARG A 49 11.63 5.65 -6.40
N ALA A 50 12.44 4.62 -6.66
CA ALA A 50 12.61 3.49 -5.75
C ALA A 50 13.02 3.93 -4.33
N GLU A 51 13.84 4.97 -4.18
CA GLU A 51 14.25 5.51 -2.88
C GLU A 51 13.06 6.05 -2.08
N GLU A 52 12.21 6.88 -2.70
CA GLU A 52 11.01 7.46 -2.09
C GLU A 52 9.98 6.39 -1.69
N PHE A 53 9.89 5.30 -2.46
CA PHE A 53 8.95 4.20 -2.25
C PHE A 53 9.56 2.97 -1.55
N SER A 54 10.82 3.05 -1.12
CA SER A 54 11.51 1.96 -0.43
C SER A 54 11.05 1.75 1.01
N GLY A 55 10.34 2.74 1.57
CA GLY A 55 9.83 2.71 2.93
C GLY A 55 8.80 1.60 3.15
N ARG A 56 8.83 0.98 4.34
CA ARG A 56 7.80 0.02 4.75
C ARG A 56 6.70 0.74 5.51
N GLY A 57 5.45 0.47 5.14
CA GLY A 57 4.29 1.00 5.88
C GLY A 57 4.25 0.44 7.30
N ASP A 58 3.99 1.31 8.28
CA ASP A 58 3.90 0.96 9.70
C ASP A 58 2.65 0.14 10.03
N PHE A 59 2.54 -1.11 9.57
CA PHE A 59 1.40 -1.97 9.93
C PHE A 59 1.76 -2.81 11.16
N PRO A 60 1.11 -2.62 12.33
CA PRO A 60 1.46 -3.35 13.55
C PRO A 60 1.46 -4.87 13.39
N ALA A 61 0.55 -5.41 12.58
CA ALA A 61 0.49 -6.83 12.25
C ALA A 61 1.75 -7.33 11.50
N VAL A 62 2.30 -6.51 10.59
CA VAL A 62 3.52 -6.84 9.84
C VAL A 62 4.75 -6.80 10.75
N GLN A 63 4.79 -5.83 11.68
CA GLN A 63 5.85 -5.72 12.67
C GLN A 63 5.84 -6.88 13.68
N GLN A 64 4.65 -7.32 14.11
CA GLN A 64 4.49 -8.49 14.98
C GLN A 64 4.88 -9.79 14.28
N TRP A 65 4.48 -9.96 13.01
CA TRP A 65 4.82 -11.18 12.24
C TRP A 65 6.31 -11.32 11.95
N SER A 66 7.02 -10.20 11.76
CA SER A 66 8.47 -10.19 11.53
C SER A 66 9.31 -10.34 12.82
N HIS A 67 8.67 -10.54 13.98
CA HIS A 67 9.31 -10.62 15.31
C HIS A 67 10.28 -9.46 15.60
N GLY A 68 10.13 -8.31 14.94
CA GLY A 68 11.08 -7.20 15.03
C GLY A 68 12.50 -7.48 14.51
N ASN A 69 12.75 -8.64 13.90
CA ASN A 69 14.08 -9.11 13.47
C ASN A 69 14.30 -9.02 11.96
N GLY A 70 13.32 -8.53 11.19
CA GLY A 70 13.60 -8.14 9.82
C GLY A 70 14.54 -6.94 9.85
N GLU A 71 15.63 -6.96 9.09
CA GLU A 71 16.32 -5.73 8.71
C GLU A 71 15.38 -4.89 7.83
N THR A 72 14.35 -4.36 8.45
CA THR A 72 13.42 -3.42 7.86
C THR A 72 14.03 -2.08 8.16
N HIS A 73 14.73 -1.51 7.19
CA HIS A 73 15.12 -0.11 7.23
C HIS A 73 13.84 0.72 7.37
N THR A 74 13.45 0.98 8.61
CA THR A 74 12.52 2.02 8.99
C THR A 74 13.29 3.31 8.81
N HIS A 75 13.08 3.99 7.69
CA HIS A 75 13.55 5.36 7.54
C HIS A 75 12.85 6.18 8.65
N PRO A 76 13.59 6.82 9.57
CA PRO A 76 12.97 7.64 10.60
C PRO A 76 12.33 8.89 9.97
N PRO A 77 11.36 9.51 10.67
CA PRO A 77 10.62 10.69 10.20
C PRO A 77 11.48 11.94 9.99
#